data_AF-A0A3D1H5G2-F1
#
_entry.id   AF-A0A3D1H5G2-F1
#
_cell.length_a   1.000
_cell.length_b   1.000
_cell.length_c   1.000
_cell.angle_alpha   90.00
_cell.angle_beta   90.00
_cell.angle_gamma   90.00
#
_symmetry.space_group_name_H-M   'P 1'
#
loop_
_entity.id
_entity.type
_entity.pdbx_description
1 polymer ?
#
loop_
_entity_poly.entity_id
_entity_poly.type
_entity_poly.pdbx_seq_one_letter_code
_entity_poly.pdbx_strand_id
1 'polypeptide(L)'
;MVIQYKSINKVRFPVYILPSSNWDRHDGLLFFDGQIIDDRNMSGDTIGLRRLQTPYKSLYTLKHQIEDFRGIVKSNEKHFIDTNGTPFIYEKTEFCKLQYYKIKSIVQKDTVSLLKLHGVKQPFVIPRPPASEMRYAGVLHYGTLPWVLYEYSKDRCKDTRRKV
;
A
#
# COMPACT_ATOMS: atom_id res chain seq x y z
N MET A 1 -12.82 3.71 10.56
CA MET A 1 -12.35 4.96 9.94
C MET A 1 -12.40 4.81 8.42
N VAL A 2 -12.90 5.80 7.67
CA VAL A 2 -12.84 5.80 6.19
C VAL A 2 -11.65 6.66 5.73
N ILE A 3 -10.80 6.10 4.88
CA ILE A 3 -9.62 6.74 4.29
C ILE A 3 -9.80 6.82 2.79
N GLN A 4 -9.37 7.94 2.23
CA GLN A 4 -9.33 8.18 0.79
C GLN A 4 -7.89 8.54 0.42
N TYR A 5 -7.59 8.63 -0.86
CA TYR A 5 -6.23 8.95 -1.30
C TYR A 5 -5.65 10.24 -0.71
N LYS A 6 -6.50 11.24 -0.41
CA LYS A 6 -6.09 12.53 0.20
C LYS A 6 -5.59 12.38 1.63
N SER A 7 -6.03 11.35 2.35
CA SER A 7 -5.69 11.09 3.75
C SER A 7 -4.82 9.84 3.93
N ILE A 8 -4.28 9.28 2.83
CA ILE A 8 -3.45 8.07 2.88
C ILE A 8 -2.18 8.24 3.71
N ASN A 9 -1.68 9.47 3.84
CA ASN A 9 -0.53 9.80 4.68
C ASN A 9 -0.77 9.52 6.19
N LYS A 10 -2.02 9.31 6.61
CA LYS A 10 -2.37 8.89 7.98
C LYS A 10 -2.21 7.38 8.21
N VAL A 11 -2.05 6.60 7.14
CA VAL A 11 -1.92 5.13 7.20
C VAL A 11 -0.45 4.76 7.26
N ARG A 12 -0.09 3.90 8.22
CA ARG A 12 1.28 3.40 8.34
C ARG A 12 1.41 2.00 7.73
N PHE A 13 2.17 1.92 6.64
CA PHE A 13 2.48 0.66 5.96
C PHE A 13 3.52 -0.19 6.72
N PRO A 14 3.54 -1.52 6.52
CA PRO A 14 2.60 -2.29 5.69
C PRO A 14 1.20 -2.33 6.29
N VAL A 15 0.21 -2.61 5.44
CA VAL A 15 -1.18 -2.85 5.86
C VAL A 15 -1.56 -4.30 5.57
N TYR A 16 -2.54 -4.82 6.29
CA TYR A 16 -3.07 -6.16 6.11
C TYR A 16 -4.52 -6.12 5.70
N ILE A 17 -4.91 -6.97 4.75
CA ILE A 17 -6.30 -7.07 4.29
C ILE A 17 -7.15 -7.72 5.38
N LEU A 18 -8.32 -7.14 5.63
CA LEU A 18 -9.38 -7.76 6.41
C LEU A 18 -10.57 -8.12 5.49
N PRO A 19 -11.28 -9.23 5.73
CA PRO A 19 -12.45 -9.60 4.93
C PRO A 19 -13.65 -8.64 5.05
N SER A 20 -13.83 -8.00 6.22
CA SER A 20 -15.00 -7.19 6.51
C SER A 20 -14.66 -6.01 7.43
N SER A 21 -15.68 -5.19 7.76
CA SER A 21 -15.59 -4.11 8.76
C SER A 21 -16.06 -4.53 10.16
N ASN A 22 -16.24 -5.83 10.40
CA ASN A 22 -16.68 -6.35 11.69
C ASN A 22 -15.52 -6.43 12.70
N TRP A 23 -15.01 -5.26 13.07
CA TRP A 23 -14.00 -5.11 14.11
C TRP A 23 -14.56 -4.30 15.28
N ASP A 24 -14.06 -4.61 16.46
CA ASP A 24 -14.46 -3.98 17.71
C ASP A 24 -13.24 -3.88 18.64
N ARG A 25 -13.28 -2.91 19.55
CA ARG A 25 -12.20 -2.70 20.52
C ARG A 25 -12.76 -2.72 21.93
N HIS A 26 -12.15 -3.55 22.77
CA HIS A 26 -12.47 -3.64 24.19
C HIS A 26 -11.19 -3.85 24.97
N ASP A 27 -10.99 -3.07 26.04
CA ASP A 27 -9.88 -3.21 26.99
C ASP A 27 -8.48 -3.33 26.36
N GLY A 28 -8.20 -2.48 25.37
CA GLY A 28 -6.90 -2.47 24.66
C GLY A 28 -6.75 -3.55 23.59
N LEU A 29 -7.67 -4.50 23.49
CA LEU A 29 -7.71 -5.52 22.45
C LEU A 29 -8.51 -5.04 21.24
N LEU A 30 -8.07 -5.42 20.05
CA LEU A 30 -8.83 -5.28 18.82
C LEU A 30 -9.25 -6.67 18.35
N PHE A 31 -10.55 -6.85 18.15
CA PHE A 31 -11.12 -8.08 17.64
C PHE A 31 -11.58 -7.92 16.19
N PHE A 32 -11.67 -9.05 15.52
CA PHE A 32 -12.33 -9.20 14.23
C PHE A 32 -13.02 -10.54 14.19
N ASP A 33 -14.33 -10.53 13.93
CA ASP A 33 -15.20 -11.71 14.02
C ASP A 33 -14.96 -12.51 15.32
N GLY A 34 -14.79 -11.80 16.45
CA GLY A 34 -14.56 -12.37 17.78
C GLY A 34 -13.14 -12.90 18.05
N GLN A 35 -12.21 -12.80 17.09
CA GLN A 35 -10.80 -13.21 17.28
C GLN A 35 -9.89 -11.99 17.45
N ILE A 36 -8.90 -12.09 18.33
CA ILE A 36 -7.96 -11.00 18.60
C ILE A 36 -7.03 -10.80 17.39
N ILE A 37 -7.00 -9.58 16.84
CA ILE A 37 -6.02 -9.17 15.84
C ILE A 37 -4.83 -8.45 16.50
N ASP A 38 -5.08 -7.51 17.40
CA ASP A 38 -4.07 -6.64 18.01
C ASP A 38 -4.29 -6.53 19.51
N ASP A 39 -3.20 -6.46 20.27
CA ASP A 39 -3.21 -6.33 21.73
C ASP A 39 -2.38 -5.11 22.12
N ARG A 40 -3.05 -3.97 22.33
CA ARG A 40 -2.40 -2.69 22.69
C ARG A 40 -1.95 -2.62 24.15
N ASN A 41 -2.23 -3.64 24.95
CA ASN A 41 -1.70 -3.73 26.32
C ASN A 41 -0.24 -4.21 26.29
N MET A 42 0.22 -4.82 25.20
CA MET A 42 1.62 -5.18 25.00
C MET A 42 2.45 -4.00 24.52
N SER A 43 3.72 -3.98 24.94
CA SER A 43 4.66 -2.94 24.53
C SER A 43 5.03 -3.07 23.04
N GLY A 44 5.28 -1.93 22.39
CA GLY A 44 5.79 -1.89 21.01
C GLY A 44 4.91 -1.12 20.03
N ASP A 45 5.57 -0.49 19.07
CA ASP A 45 4.93 0.46 18.15
C ASP A 45 4.08 -0.23 17.07
N THR A 46 4.41 -1.47 16.72
CA THR A 46 3.76 -2.19 15.63
C THR A 46 2.92 -3.36 16.14
N ILE A 47 1.88 -3.68 15.38
CA ILE A 47 1.04 -4.85 15.58
C ILE A 47 1.87 -6.13 15.60
N GLY A 48 2.92 -6.21 14.78
CA GLY A 48 3.84 -7.35 14.76
C GLY A 48 4.55 -7.55 16.10
N LEU A 49 5.11 -6.49 16.67
CA LEU A 49 5.78 -6.54 17.97
C LEU A 49 4.82 -6.94 19.10
N ARG A 50 3.61 -6.37 19.10
CA ARG A 50 2.61 -6.68 20.12
C ARG A 50 2.07 -8.10 20.02
N ARG A 51 1.83 -8.59 18.80
CA ARG A 51 1.41 -9.98 18.53
C ARG A 51 2.47 -11.01 18.88
N LEU A 52 3.76 -10.66 18.88
CA LEU A 52 4.83 -11.57 19.33
C LEU A 52 4.87 -11.70 20.86
N GLN A 53 4.50 -10.65 21.58
CA GLN A 53 4.59 -10.58 23.04
C GLN A 53 3.31 -11.02 23.75
N THR A 54 2.17 -10.96 23.06
CA THR A 54 0.86 -11.19 23.69
C THR A 54 0.74 -12.61 24.27
N PRO A 55 0.12 -12.75 25.47
CA PRO A 55 -0.12 -14.06 26.07
C PRO A 55 -1.17 -14.89 25.30
N TYR A 56 -2.03 -14.24 24.50
CA TYR A 56 -3.09 -14.90 23.74
C TYR A 56 -2.52 -15.74 22.59
N LYS A 57 -2.93 -17.02 22.50
CA LYS A 57 -2.43 -17.96 21.49
C LYS A 57 -3.29 -18.06 20.24
N SER A 58 -4.60 -17.83 20.37
CA SER A 58 -5.56 -17.92 19.27
C SER A 58 -5.79 -16.55 18.62
N LEU A 59 -4.76 -16.02 17.98
CA LEU A 59 -4.84 -14.76 17.26
C LEU A 59 -5.40 -14.97 15.85
N TYR A 60 -6.19 -14.01 15.38
CA TYR A 60 -6.60 -13.95 13.98
C TYR A 60 -5.35 -13.89 13.08
N THR A 61 -5.32 -14.71 12.02
CA THR A 61 -4.17 -14.81 11.12
C THR A 61 -4.24 -13.76 10.02
N LEU A 62 -3.26 -12.85 10.00
CA LEU A 62 -3.10 -11.85 8.94
C LEU A 62 -2.37 -12.45 7.73
N LYS A 63 -3.13 -12.89 6.71
CA LYS A 63 -2.59 -13.65 5.56
C LYS A 63 -2.02 -12.78 4.44
N HIS A 64 -2.59 -11.60 4.21
CA HIS A 64 -2.29 -10.79 3.02
C HIS A 64 -1.76 -9.42 3.43
N GLN A 65 -0.48 -9.18 3.17
CA GLN A 65 0.22 -7.93 3.42
C GLN A 65 0.29 -7.08 2.14
N ILE A 66 0.14 -5.77 2.29
CA ILE A 66 0.33 -4.77 1.24
C ILE A 66 1.37 -3.75 1.72
N GLU A 67 2.44 -3.60 0.95
CA GLU A 67 3.61 -2.77 1.30
C GLU A 67 3.40 -1.27 1.09
N ASP A 68 2.56 -0.90 0.12
CA ASP A 68 2.49 0.48 -0.35
C ASP A 68 1.08 0.87 -0.81
N PHE A 69 0.89 2.18 -0.99
CA PHE A 69 -0.35 2.75 -1.46
C PHE A 69 -0.79 2.17 -2.83
N ARG A 70 0.16 1.94 -3.73
CA ARG A 70 -0.10 1.33 -5.04
C ARG A 70 -0.77 -0.04 -4.88
N GLY A 71 -0.37 -0.84 -3.90
CA GLY A 71 -1.00 -2.13 -3.60
C GLY A 71 -2.46 -1.98 -3.15
N ILE A 72 -2.79 -0.98 -2.34
CA ILE A 72 -4.19 -0.67 -1.98
C ILE A 72 -5.00 -0.29 -3.23
N VAL A 73 -4.45 0.55 -4.10
CA VAL A 73 -5.12 0.96 -5.35
C VAL A 73 -5.36 -0.23 -6.28
N LYS A 74 -4.46 -1.21 -6.31
CA LYS A 74 -4.59 -2.44 -7.10
C LYS A 74 -5.52 -3.48 -6.47
N SER A 75 -5.71 -3.43 -5.16
CA SER A 75 -6.60 -4.35 -4.44
C SER A 75 -8.07 -4.07 -4.77
N ASN A 76 -8.87 -5.13 -4.81
CA ASN A 76 -10.34 -5.04 -4.85
C ASN A 76 -10.95 -4.93 -3.45
N GLU A 77 -10.15 -5.24 -2.42
CA GLU A 77 -10.55 -5.19 -1.02
C GLU A 77 -10.65 -3.74 -0.53
N LYS A 78 -11.53 -3.54 0.44
CA LYS A 78 -11.78 -2.21 1.03
C LYS A 78 -11.33 -2.12 2.47
N HIS A 79 -11.21 -3.24 3.16
CA HIS A 79 -10.99 -3.28 4.60
C HIS A 79 -9.54 -3.64 4.89
N PHE A 80 -8.89 -2.86 5.74
CA PHE A 80 -7.48 -3.02 6.05
C PHE A 80 -7.19 -2.71 7.51
N ILE A 81 -6.05 -3.17 8.00
CA ILE A 81 -5.46 -2.75 9.27
C ILE A 81 -4.02 -2.33 9.04
N ASP A 82 -3.65 -1.17 9.56
CA ASP A 82 -2.30 -0.64 9.44
C ASP A 82 -1.34 -1.22 10.49
N THR A 83 -0.04 -0.96 10.35
CA THR A 83 0.95 -1.52 11.30
C THR A 83 0.82 -0.93 12.71
N ASN A 84 0.19 0.24 12.88
CA ASN A 84 -0.15 0.78 14.20
C ASN A 84 -1.37 0.07 14.83
N GLY A 85 -1.94 -0.92 14.14
CA GLY A 85 -3.10 -1.68 14.57
C GLY A 85 -4.41 -0.92 14.39
N THR A 86 -4.49 0.07 13.50
CA THR A 86 -5.69 0.87 13.24
C THR A 86 -6.45 0.32 12.04
N PRO A 87 -7.68 -0.23 12.23
CA PRO A 87 -8.49 -0.68 11.11
C PRO A 87 -9.11 0.50 10.35
N PHE A 88 -9.17 0.38 9.03
CA PHE A 88 -9.72 1.39 8.15
C PHE A 88 -10.36 0.80 6.90
N ILE A 89 -11.26 1.58 6.31
CA ILE A 89 -11.89 1.31 5.01
C ILE A 89 -11.27 2.26 3.99
N TYR A 90 -10.72 1.72 2.90
CA TYR A 90 -10.24 2.53 1.79
C TYR A 90 -11.34 2.71 0.75
N GLU A 91 -11.68 3.96 0.45
CA GLU A 91 -12.67 4.31 -0.55
C GLU A 91 -12.03 4.97 -1.78
N LYS A 92 -12.15 4.32 -2.93
CA LYS A 92 -11.73 4.85 -4.23
C LYS A 92 -12.73 5.91 -4.72
N THR A 93 -12.28 7.14 -4.84
CA THR A 93 -13.14 8.31 -5.11
C THR A 93 -12.87 8.97 -6.46
N GLU A 94 -11.66 8.87 -7.01
CA GLU A 94 -11.27 9.65 -8.19
C GLU A 94 -10.68 8.78 -9.30
N PHE A 95 -11.00 9.08 -10.56
CA PHE A 95 -10.41 8.37 -11.70
C PHE A 95 -9.19 9.11 -12.26
N CYS A 96 -8.00 8.62 -11.93
CA CYS A 96 -6.72 9.12 -12.44
C CYS A 96 -6.36 8.48 -13.80
N LYS A 97 -5.64 9.23 -14.64
CA LYS A 97 -5.09 8.72 -15.90
C LYS A 97 -3.86 7.85 -15.61
N LEU A 98 -3.77 6.69 -16.25
CA LEU A 98 -2.62 5.81 -16.24
C LEU A 98 -1.91 5.96 -17.60
N GLN A 99 -0.71 6.52 -17.59
CA GLN A 99 0.10 6.75 -18.79
C GLN A 99 1.41 5.98 -18.72
N TYR A 100 1.86 5.47 -19.87
CA TYR A 100 3.09 4.66 -19.94
C TYR A 100 4.27 5.44 -20.51
N TYR A 101 5.34 5.49 -19.73
CA TYR A 101 6.58 6.19 -20.07
C TYR A 101 7.72 5.19 -20.25
N LYS A 102 8.59 5.47 -21.23
CA LYS A 102 9.82 4.69 -21.41
C LYS A 102 10.76 4.94 -20.23
N ILE A 103 11.34 3.88 -19.68
CA ILE A 103 12.36 3.98 -18.64
C ILE A 103 13.62 4.56 -19.27
N LYS A 104 14.11 5.67 -18.71
CA LYS A 104 15.31 6.37 -19.19
C LYS A 104 16.58 5.79 -18.57
N SER A 105 16.57 5.60 -17.25
CA SER A 105 17.69 5.03 -16.51
C SER A 105 17.24 4.64 -15.11
N ILE A 106 17.98 3.71 -14.50
CA ILE A 106 17.83 3.32 -13.10
C ILE A 106 19.15 3.62 -12.41
N VAL A 107 19.13 4.45 -11.38
CA VAL A 107 20.31 4.76 -10.57
C VAL A 107 20.18 4.02 -9.26
N GLN A 108 20.98 2.98 -9.07
CA GLN A 108 21.04 2.27 -7.80
C GLN A 108 21.69 3.15 -6.73
N LYS A 109 21.14 3.11 -5.53
CA LYS A 109 21.67 3.67 -4.29
C LYS A 109 21.80 2.51 -3.29
N ASP A 110 22.33 2.79 -2.11
CA ASP A 110 22.64 1.76 -1.11
C ASP A 110 21.41 0.92 -0.72
N THR A 111 20.27 1.58 -0.46
CA THR A 111 19.05 0.91 0.02
C THR A 111 17.87 0.97 -0.95
N VAL A 112 17.95 1.82 -1.97
CA VAL A 112 16.85 2.09 -2.92
C VAL A 112 17.41 2.30 -4.33
N SER A 113 16.54 2.39 -5.33
CA SER A 113 16.89 2.80 -6.67
C SER A 113 16.04 3.99 -7.13
N LEU A 114 16.62 4.88 -7.90
CA LEU A 114 15.94 6.01 -8.52
C LEU A 114 15.60 5.67 -9.97
N LEU A 115 14.30 5.51 -10.24
CA LEU A 115 13.76 5.28 -11.57
C LEU A 115 13.52 6.62 -12.28
N LYS A 116 14.25 6.87 -13.36
CA LYS A 116 14.06 8.04 -14.21
C LYS A 116 13.28 7.64 -15.46
N LEU A 117 12.24 8.41 -15.79
CA LEU A 117 11.38 8.15 -16.95
C LEU A 117 11.53 9.26 -17.99
N HIS A 118 11.37 8.93 -19.27
CA HIS A 118 11.32 9.95 -20.32
C HIS A 118 10.08 10.84 -20.15
N GLY A 119 10.22 12.15 -20.27
CA GLY A 119 9.11 13.11 -20.14
C GLY A 119 8.64 13.40 -18.71
N VAL A 120 9.15 12.68 -17.70
CA VAL A 120 8.86 12.93 -16.29
C VAL A 120 10.09 13.56 -15.63
N LYS A 121 9.93 14.76 -15.07
CA LYS A 121 11.04 15.51 -14.44
C LYS A 121 11.53 14.84 -13.14
N GLN A 122 10.61 14.35 -12.32
CA GLN A 122 10.89 13.80 -11.00
C GLN A 122 11.16 12.29 -11.08
N PRO A 123 12.23 11.77 -10.45
CA PRO A 123 12.45 10.33 -10.37
C PRO A 123 11.50 9.67 -9.35
N PHE A 124 11.22 8.39 -9.54
CA PHE A 124 10.51 7.57 -8.55
C PHE A 124 11.51 6.79 -7.70
N VAL A 125 11.33 6.79 -6.38
CA VAL A 125 12.09 5.94 -5.46
C VAL A 125 11.45 4.56 -5.43
N ILE A 126 12.23 3.53 -5.72
CA ILE A 126 11.78 2.14 -5.75
C ILE A 126 12.72 1.27 -4.90
N PRO A 127 12.21 0.25 -4.18
CA PRO A 127 13.05 -0.57 -3.30
C PRO A 127 14.03 -1.43 -4.09
N ARG A 128 13.63 -1.91 -5.27
CA ARG A 128 14.45 -2.74 -6.14
C ARG A 128 14.27 -2.32 -7.59
N PRO A 129 15.32 -2.35 -8.42
CA PRO A 129 15.20 -2.21 -9.87
C PRO A 129 14.16 -3.19 -10.44
N PRO A 130 13.37 -2.79 -11.45
CA PRO A 130 12.57 -3.75 -12.21
C PRO A 130 13.47 -4.74 -12.96
N ALA A 131 12.87 -5.84 -13.40
CA ALA A 131 13.55 -6.82 -14.25
C ALA A 131 14.02 -6.17 -15.57
N SER A 132 15.14 -6.65 -16.12
CA SER A 132 15.84 -6.02 -17.25
C SER A 132 15.00 -5.85 -18.51
N GLU A 133 14.01 -6.71 -18.71
CA GLU A 133 13.10 -6.71 -19.84
C GLU A 133 11.98 -5.67 -19.72
N MET A 134 11.81 -5.06 -18.56
CA MET A 134 10.85 -3.98 -18.35
C MET A 134 11.40 -2.68 -18.93
N ARG A 135 10.77 -2.20 -20.00
CA ARG A 135 11.21 -1.00 -20.75
C ARG A 135 10.32 0.22 -20.47
N TYR A 136 9.14 0.00 -19.91
CA TYR A 136 8.15 1.04 -19.66
C TYR A 136 7.65 0.97 -18.22
N ALA A 137 7.20 2.12 -17.72
CA ALA A 137 6.55 2.27 -16.44
C ALA A 137 5.20 2.96 -16.62
N GLY A 138 4.14 2.34 -16.10
CA GLY A 138 2.82 2.95 -15.96
C GLY A 138 2.80 3.87 -14.75
N VAL A 139 2.39 5.12 -14.94
CA VAL A 139 2.31 6.15 -13.90
C VAL A 139 0.89 6.68 -13.83
N LEU A 140 0.33 6.72 -12.61
CA LEU A 140 -0.93 7.42 -12.33
C LEU A 140 -0.68 8.92 -12.22
N HIS A 141 -1.52 9.69 -12.89
CA HIS A 141 -1.50 11.14 -12.85
C HIS A 141 -2.61 11.70 -11.98
N TYR A 142 -2.24 12.60 -11.06
CA TYR A 142 -3.18 13.44 -10.34
C TYR A 142 -3.34 14.76 -11.09
N GLY A 143 -4.48 14.95 -11.74
CA GLY A 143 -4.64 16.01 -12.74
C GLY A 143 -3.63 15.84 -13.89
N THR A 144 -2.72 16.80 -14.04
CA THR A 144 -1.63 16.76 -15.04
C THR A 144 -0.32 16.22 -14.47
N LEU A 145 -0.21 16.07 -13.15
CA LEU A 145 1.05 15.75 -12.47
C LEU A 145 1.25 14.24 -12.35
N PRO A 146 2.44 13.71 -12.75
CA PRO A 146 2.84 12.34 -12.42
C PRO A 146 2.86 12.14 -10.91
N TRP A 147 2.22 11.09 -10.41
CA TRP A 147 2.01 10.93 -8.97
C TRP A 147 2.43 9.57 -8.43
N VAL A 148 1.82 8.46 -8.88
CA VAL A 148 2.11 7.12 -8.35
C VAL A 148 2.65 6.22 -9.44
N LEU A 149 3.83 5.63 -9.22
CA LEU A 149 4.32 4.54 -10.04
C LEU A 149 3.39 3.34 -9.85
N TYR A 150 2.72 2.91 -10.92
CA TYR A 150 1.67 1.90 -10.85
C TYR A 150 2.15 0.50 -11.23
N GLU A 151 2.93 0.39 -12.31
CA GLU A 151 3.49 -0.89 -12.77
C GLU A 151 4.61 -0.72 -13.79
N TYR A 152 5.20 -1.85 -14.15
CA TYR A 152 6.19 -1.98 -15.20
C TYR A 152 5.63 -2.82 -16.34
N SER A 153 6.11 -2.58 -17.56
CA SER A 153 5.76 -3.39 -18.73
C SER A 153 6.93 -3.52 -19.70
N LYS A 154 6.96 -4.62 -20.45
CA LYS A 154 7.95 -4.87 -21.50
C LYS A 154 7.72 -3.94 -22.71
N ASP A 155 6.46 -3.71 -23.03
CA ASP A 155 6.01 -2.90 -24.16
C ASP A 155 5.14 -1.73 -23.69
N ARG A 156 4.98 -0.72 -24.56
CA ARG A 156 4.13 0.42 -24.26
C ARG A 156 2.66 -0.01 -24.30
N CYS A 157 2.02 -0.04 -23.14
CA CYS A 157 0.58 -0.29 -23.05
C CYS A 157 -0.23 0.96 -23.42
N LYS A 158 -1.51 0.76 -23.73
CA LYS A 158 -2.46 1.85 -23.99
C LYS A 158 -2.71 2.63 -22.70
N ASP A 159 -2.88 3.94 -22.83
CA ASP A 159 -3.27 4.78 -21.71
C ASP A 159 -4.70 4.42 -21.28
N THR A 160 -4.91 4.32 -19.97
CA THR A 160 -6.20 3.95 -19.39
C THR A 160 -6.49 4.82 -18.16
N ARG A 161 -7.50 4.46 -17.36
CA ARG A 161 -7.79 5.13 -16.09
C ARG A 161 -7.89 4.09 -14.98
N ARG A 162 -7.56 4.50 -13.76
CA ARG A 162 -7.79 3.71 -12.53
C ARG A 162 -8.50 4.57 -11.52
N LYS A 163 -9.47 3.97 -10.83
CA LYS A 163 -10.09 4.63 -9.69
C LYS A 163 -9.15 4.51 -8.51
N VAL A 164 -8.84 5.62 -7.88
CA VAL A 164 -7.93 5.78 -6.75
C VAL A 164 -8.73 6.24 -5.55
#